data_AF-A0A1V5BMA8-F1
#
_entry.id   AF-A0A1V5BMA8-F1
#
_cell.length_a   1.000
_cell.length_b   1.000
_cell.length_c   1.000
_cell.angle_alpha   90.00
_cell.angle_beta   90.00
_cell.angle_gamma   90.00
#
_symmetry.space_group_name_H-M   'P 1'
#
loop_
_entity.id
_entity.type
_entity.pdbx_description
1 polymer ?
#
loop_
_entity_poly.entity_id
_entity_poly.type
_entity_poly.pdbx_seq_one_letter_code
_entity_poly.pdbx_strand_id
1 'polypeptide(L)'
;MGILIITIVIFLIYKNCFENEDFLFLKIIGYFFLGIVRFVFNGFPIPLGYLIFIFFIKPKKNRRTKSLSVYLGIIVMVVSLLIPMISNLYFERERRVLVSEKNLNSINFYKEWSIVQATLDLPENTKLNSLKINYKGDGEILKFEYELITLADGNYKFYSTIFDPSQNVYILKPKIVKQWIQYDKLVPAKKIFEVLDKLDVLENRPNGEYKSYGITSEGEYITYAIRDRQKIFVSDSKLAQISDQELPIEGYWISTYGNIEMNENDTIGVEYIDYLFN
;
A
#
# COMPACT_ATOMS: atom_id res chain seq x y z
N MET A 1 -0.78 -10.69 -24.32
CA MET A 1 0.57 -10.92 -24.85
C MET A 1 1.06 -12.36 -24.64
N GLY A 2 0.97 -12.95 -23.43
CA GLY A 2 1.48 -14.30 -23.14
C GLY A 2 0.89 -15.45 -23.99
N ILE A 3 -0.42 -15.43 -24.26
CA ILE A 3 -1.08 -16.47 -25.09
C ILE A 3 -0.51 -16.48 -26.52
N LEU A 4 -0.29 -15.31 -27.11
CA LEU A 4 0.27 -15.17 -28.45
C LEU A 4 1.68 -15.78 -28.55
N ILE A 5 2.53 -15.52 -27.54
CA ILE A 5 3.88 -16.09 -27.46
C ILE A 5 3.81 -17.62 -27.37
N ILE A 6 2.94 -18.16 -26.51
CA ILE A 6 2.75 -19.61 -26.36
C ILE A 6 2.28 -20.24 -27.69
N THR A 7 1.32 -19.62 -28.38
CA THR A 7 0.84 -20.09 -29.68
C THR A 7 1.95 -20.10 -30.73
N ILE A 8 2.79 -19.05 -30.78
CA ILE A 8 3.93 -18.97 -31.71
C ILE A 8 4.95 -20.09 -31.41
N VAL A 9 5.30 -20.30 -30.14
CA VAL A 9 6.27 -21.33 -29.75
C VAL A 9 5.74 -22.73 -30.07
N ILE A 10 4.45 -23.01 -29.81
CA ILE A 10 3.80 -24.27 -30.19
C ILE A 10 3.84 -24.47 -31.72
N PHE A 11 3.57 -23.42 -32.50
CA PHE A 11 3.65 -23.48 -33.96
C PHE A 11 5.08 -23.76 -34.46
N LEU A 12 6.11 -23.15 -33.84
CA LEU A 12 7.51 -23.43 -34.17
C LEU A 12 7.91 -24.86 -33.82
N ILE A 13 7.43 -25.40 -32.70
CA ILE A 13 7.62 -26.81 -32.32
C ILE A 13 6.99 -27.72 -33.38
N TYR A 14 5.76 -27.41 -33.82
CA TYR A 14 5.08 -28.16 -34.87
C TYR A 14 5.84 -28.13 -36.20
N LYS A 15 6.36 -26.97 -36.62
CA LYS A 15 7.09 -26.82 -37.88
C LYS A 15 8.39 -27.64 -37.95
N ASN A 16 9.01 -27.94 -36.81
CA ASN A 16 10.28 -28.67 -36.73
C ASN A 16 10.11 -30.20 -36.65
N CYS A 17 8.98 -30.75 -37.13
CA CYS A 17 8.72 -32.18 -37.12
C CYS A 17 9.21 -32.86 -38.41
N PHE A 18 9.86 -34.02 -38.25
CA PHE A 18 10.44 -34.78 -39.37
C PHE A 18 9.60 -36.00 -39.77
N GLU A 19 8.70 -36.47 -38.90
CA GLU A 19 7.89 -37.67 -39.14
C GLU A 19 6.42 -37.31 -39.34
N ASN A 20 5.83 -37.82 -40.42
CA ASN A 20 4.38 -37.72 -40.65
C ASN A 20 3.62 -38.54 -39.61
N GLU A 21 2.75 -37.85 -38.88
CA GLU A 21 1.91 -38.42 -37.83
C GLU A 21 0.54 -37.75 -37.82
N ASP A 22 -0.53 -38.56 -37.80
CA ASP A 22 -1.89 -38.04 -37.78
C ASP A 22 -2.16 -37.25 -36.49
N PHE A 23 -2.85 -36.12 -36.66
CA PHE A 23 -3.24 -35.20 -35.59
C PHE A 23 -2.07 -34.71 -34.72
N LEU A 24 -0.87 -34.61 -35.29
CA LEU A 24 0.35 -34.21 -34.57
C LEU A 24 0.19 -32.88 -33.83
N PHE A 25 -0.44 -31.88 -34.44
CA PHE A 25 -0.68 -30.58 -33.81
C PHE A 25 -1.54 -30.71 -32.53
N LEU A 26 -2.62 -31.49 -32.58
CA LEU A 26 -3.48 -31.74 -31.42
C LEU A 26 -2.72 -32.52 -30.34
N LYS A 27 -1.88 -33.48 -30.73
CA LYS A 27 -1.01 -34.22 -29.80
C LYS A 27 -0.03 -33.27 -29.10
N ILE A 28 0.63 -32.37 -29.83
CA ILE A 28 1.52 -31.35 -29.28
C ILE A 28 0.81 -30.51 -28.22
N ILE A 29 -0.41 -30.05 -28.51
CA ILE A 29 -1.24 -29.33 -27.53
C ILE A 29 -1.52 -30.20 -26.30
N GLY A 30 -1.89 -31.47 -26.48
CA GLY A 30 -2.10 -32.42 -25.38
C GLY A 30 -0.85 -32.61 -24.51
N TYR A 31 0.32 -32.78 -25.13
CA TYR A 31 1.60 -32.87 -24.42
C TYR A 31 1.98 -31.57 -23.70
N PHE A 32 1.65 -30.41 -24.28
CA PHE A 32 1.81 -29.12 -23.61
C PHE A 32 0.95 -29.02 -22.35
N PHE A 33 -0.35 -29.33 -22.44
CA PHE A 33 -1.23 -29.36 -21.28
C PHE A 33 -0.78 -30.37 -20.24
N LEU A 34 -0.29 -31.54 -20.66
CA LEU A 34 0.30 -32.52 -19.75
C LEU A 34 1.48 -31.92 -18.97
N GLY A 35 2.32 -31.07 -19.57
CA GLY A 35 3.39 -30.38 -18.85
C GLY A 35 2.89 -29.34 -17.82
N ILE A 36 1.71 -28.75 -18.03
CA ILE A 36 1.13 -27.74 -17.12
C ILE A 36 0.52 -28.38 -15.86
N VAL A 37 0.00 -29.61 -15.98
CA VAL A 37 -0.72 -30.29 -14.90
C VAL A 37 0.17 -30.45 -13.67
N ARG A 38 -0.29 -29.85 -12.56
CA ARG A 38 0.34 -29.92 -11.24
C ARG A 38 -0.60 -30.50 -10.20
N PHE A 39 0.00 -31.12 -9.19
CA PHE A 39 -0.68 -31.58 -7.98
C PHE A 39 -0.11 -30.82 -6.79
N VAL A 40 -0.97 -30.27 -5.94
CA VAL A 40 -0.53 -29.51 -4.75
C VAL A 40 -0.60 -30.44 -3.54
N PHE A 41 0.55 -30.76 -2.95
CA PHE A 41 0.65 -31.60 -1.75
C PHE A 41 1.32 -30.80 -0.62
N ASN A 42 0.64 -30.64 0.52
CA ASN A 42 1.12 -29.82 1.64
C ASN A 42 1.60 -28.40 1.23
N GLY A 43 0.91 -27.78 0.27
CA GLY A 43 1.28 -26.46 -0.26
C GLY A 43 2.44 -26.47 -1.27
N PHE A 44 3.08 -27.61 -1.51
CA PHE A 44 4.13 -27.76 -2.52
C PHE A 44 3.56 -28.21 -3.86
N PRO A 45 3.76 -27.45 -4.96
CA PRO A 45 3.29 -27.82 -6.29
C PRO A 45 4.23 -28.84 -6.95
N ILE A 46 3.74 -30.06 -7.18
CA ILE A 46 4.44 -31.15 -7.84
C ILE A 46 4.01 -31.19 -9.33
N PRO A 47 4.94 -31.26 -10.29
CA PRO A 47 4.64 -31.32 -11.73
C PRO A 47 4.14 -32.73 -12.13
N LEU A 48 2.96 -33.11 -11.66
CA LEU A 48 2.41 -34.46 -11.81
C LEU A 48 2.32 -34.90 -13.28
N GLY A 49 1.88 -34.02 -14.18
CA GLY A 49 1.76 -34.39 -15.58
C GLY A 49 3.10 -34.67 -16.26
N TYR A 50 4.18 -34.01 -15.82
CA TYR A 50 5.55 -34.37 -16.24
C TYR A 50 5.99 -35.73 -15.71
N LEU A 51 5.66 -36.06 -14.45
CA LEU A 51 5.94 -37.39 -13.89
C LEU A 51 5.18 -38.46 -14.67
N ILE A 52 3.91 -38.23 -15.00
CA ILE A 52 3.12 -39.12 -15.85
C ILE A 52 3.79 -39.31 -17.21
N PHE A 53 4.28 -38.22 -17.81
CA PHE A 53 5.00 -38.27 -19.07
C PHE A 53 6.23 -39.17 -19.00
N ILE A 54 7.10 -39.00 -17.99
CA ILE A 54 8.33 -39.79 -17.85
C ILE A 54 8.03 -41.27 -17.60
N PHE A 55 7.14 -41.56 -16.64
CA PHE A 55 6.95 -42.93 -16.16
C PHE A 55 6.04 -43.76 -17.07
N PHE A 56 5.00 -43.15 -17.65
CA PHE A 56 3.94 -43.89 -18.35
C PHE A 56 3.86 -43.58 -19.84
N ILE A 57 4.21 -42.37 -20.30
CA ILE A 57 4.00 -41.98 -21.71
C ILE A 57 5.32 -41.94 -22.47
N LYS A 58 5.64 -43.04 -23.15
CA LYS A 58 6.85 -43.17 -24.01
C LYS A 58 6.50 -43.05 -25.50
N PRO A 59 6.50 -41.84 -26.09
CA PRO A 59 6.12 -41.66 -27.49
C PRO A 59 7.13 -42.33 -28.43
N LYS A 60 6.62 -43.11 -29.39
CA LYS A 60 7.43 -43.82 -30.40
C LYS A 60 7.78 -42.94 -31.60
N LYS A 61 6.83 -42.11 -32.05
CA LYS A 61 6.99 -41.13 -33.15
C LYS A 61 7.06 -39.69 -32.63
N ASN A 62 7.81 -38.83 -33.33
CA ASN A 62 7.99 -37.41 -33.00
C ASN A 62 8.35 -37.17 -31.50
N ARG A 63 9.15 -38.06 -30.91
CA ARG A 63 9.47 -38.03 -29.47
C ARG A 63 10.02 -36.70 -29.03
N ARG A 64 10.98 -36.14 -29.79
CA ARG A 64 11.61 -34.85 -29.48
C ARG A 64 10.58 -33.71 -29.42
N THR A 65 9.71 -33.61 -30.41
CA THR A 65 8.65 -32.58 -30.48
C THR A 65 7.69 -32.69 -29.29
N LYS A 66 7.23 -33.90 -28.98
CA LYS A 66 6.31 -34.15 -27.86
C LYS A 66 6.97 -33.85 -26.52
N SER A 67 8.23 -34.25 -26.33
CA SER A 67 9.02 -33.90 -25.15
C SER A 67 9.20 -32.39 -24.99
N LEU A 68 9.54 -31.67 -26.06
CA LEU A 68 9.66 -30.21 -26.03
C LEU A 68 8.34 -29.53 -25.64
N SER A 69 7.21 -30.07 -26.08
CA SER A 69 5.89 -29.57 -25.73
C SER A 69 5.62 -29.74 -24.23
N VAL A 70 5.96 -30.90 -23.65
CA VAL A 70 5.87 -31.13 -22.20
C VAL A 70 6.78 -30.17 -21.43
N TYR A 71 8.04 -30.00 -21.86
CA TYR A 71 8.97 -29.08 -21.22
C TYR A 71 8.48 -27.63 -21.26
N LEU A 72 7.89 -27.20 -22.38
CA LEU A 72 7.25 -25.89 -22.48
C LEU A 72 6.10 -25.75 -21.46
N GLY A 73 5.28 -26.78 -21.31
CA GLY A 73 4.22 -26.81 -20.30
C GLY A 73 4.73 -26.67 -18.87
N ILE A 74 5.84 -27.35 -18.54
CA ILE A 74 6.51 -27.22 -17.23
C ILE A 74 7.04 -25.81 -17.03
N ILE A 75 7.68 -25.22 -18.04
CA ILE A 75 8.18 -23.84 -17.97
C ILE A 75 7.02 -22.89 -17.67
N VAL A 76 5.89 -23.02 -18.38
CA VAL A 76 4.68 -22.23 -18.11
C VAL A 76 4.16 -22.46 -16.69
N MET A 77 4.14 -23.71 -16.21
CA MET A 77 3.77 -24.03 -14.84
C MET A 77 4.68 -23.33 -13.82
N VAL A 78 6.01 -23.41 -13.99
CA VAL A 78 6.98 -22.77 -13.10
C VAL A 78 6.83 -21.25 -13.13
N VAL A 79 6.72 -20.64 -14.31
CA VAL A 79 6.48 -19.20 -14.45
C VAL A 79 5.19 -18.80 -13.72
N SER A 80 4.13 -19.59 -13.82
CA SER A 80 2.87 -19.31 -13.12
C SER A 80 3.00 -19.29 -11.60
N LEU A 81 3.93 -20.06 -11.03
CA LEU A 81 4.21 -20.06 -9.59
C LEU A 81 4.98 -18.81 -9.15
N LEU A 82 5.77 -18.23 -10.05
CA LEU A 82 6.55 -17.03 -9.78
C LEU A 82 5.75 -15.73 -9.97
N ILE A 83 4.64 -15.75 -10.73
CA ILE A 83 3.82 -14.55 -10.98
C ILE A 83 3.43 -13.82 -9.68
N PRO A 84 2.89 -14.49 -8.64
CA PRO A 84 2.54 -13.79 -7.40
C PRO A 84 3.75 -13.17 -6.71
N MET A 85 4.90 -13.86 -6.70
CA MET A 85 6.13 -13.35 -6.12
C MET A 85 6.63 -12.10 -6.85
N ILE A 86 6.68 -12.15 -8.18
CA ILE A 86 7.11 -11.03 -9.02
C ILE A 86 6.15 -9.86 -8.89
N SER A 87 4.84 -10.12 -8.88
CA SER A 87 3.81 -9.10 -8.69
C SER A 87 3.96 -8.40 -7.34
N ASN A 88 4.21 -9.16 -6.27
CA ASN A 88 4.41 -8.58 -4.94
C ASN A 88 5.70 -7.75 -4.89
N LEU A 89 6.81 -8.26 -5.44
CA LEU A 89 8.07 -7.51 -5.50
C LEU A 89 7.94 -6.20 -6.30
N TYR A 90 7.17 -6.23 -7.40
CA TYR A 90 6.90 -5.03 -8.18
C TYR A 90 6.01 -4.05 -7.42
N PHE A 91 4.98 -4.55 -6.75
CA PHE A 91 4.06 -3.74 -5.95
C PHE A 91 4.80 -3.06 -4.79
N GLU A 92 5.57 -3.82 -4.00
CA GLU A 92 6.30 -3.39 -2.80
C GLU A 92 7.52 -2.51 -3.09
N ARG A 93 7.80 -2.21 -4.37
CA ARG A 93 8.89 -1.32 -4.75
C ARG A 93 8.65 0.09 -4.22
N GLU A 94 9.66 0.62 -3.54
CA GLU A 94 9.72 2.01 -3.09
C GLU A 94 9.52 2.98 -4.26
N ARG A 95 8.73 4.03 -4.03
CA ARG A 95 8.52 5.14 -4.97
C ARG A 95 8.89 6.44 -4.28
N ARG A 96 9.34 7.41 -5.08
CA ARG A 96 9.77 8.72 -4.59
C ARG A 96 9.05 9.81 -5.35
N VAL A 97 8.56 10.79 -4.63
CA VAL A 97 7.84 11.93 -5.19
C VAL A 97 8.38 13.22 -4.61
N LEU A 98 8.59 14.23 -5.46
CA LEU A 98 9.03 15.53 -5.00
C LEU A 98 7.94 16.18 -4.14
N VAL A 99 8.35 16.76 -3.02
CA VAL A 99 7.47 17.56 -2.15
C VAL A 99 7.40 18.98 -2.69
N SER A 100 6.20 19.56 -2.72
CA SER A 100 6.04 20.93 -3.22
C SER A 100 6.58 21.97 -2.23
N GLU A 101 6.33 21.78 -0.93
CA GLU A 101 6.59 22.77 0.12
C GLU A 101 7.17 22.12 1.38
N LYS A 102 8.11 22.81 2.03
CA LYS A 102 8.79 22.30 3.26
C LYS A 102 8.32 22.99 4.55
N ASN A 103 7.40 23.94 4.44
CA ASN A 103 7.00 24.78 5.55
C ASN A 103 5.49 24.77 5.71
N LEU A 104 5.02 24.69 6.96
CA LEU A 104 3.60 24.68 7.28
C LEU A 104 2.85 25.95 6.86
N ASN A 105 3.54 27.09 6.73
CA ASN A 105 2.93 28.34 6.27
C ASN A 105 2.46 28.27 4.80
N SER A 106 3.10 27.45 3.97
CA SER A 106 2.86 27.39 2.52
C SER A 106 2.29 26.05 2.04
N ILE A 107 2.36 25.01 2.87
CA ILE A 107 1.91 23.68 2.48
C ILE A 107 0.40 23.66 2.26
N ASN A 108 -0.02 22.97 1.20
CA ASN A 108 -1.41 22.56 1.02
C ASN A 108 -1.46 21.03 1.14
N PHE A 109 -1.94 20.56 2.28
CA PHE A 109 -1.97 19.15 2.64
C PHE A 109 -2.81 18.33 1.67
N TYR A 110 -3.96 18.85 1.24
CA TYR A 110 -4.81 18.16 0.27
C TYR A 110 -4.14 17.97 -1.09
N LYS A 111 -3.37 18.96 -1.55
CA LYS A 111 -2.59 18.89 -2.80
C LYS A 111 -1.45 17.87 -2.67
N GLU A 112 -0.70 17.89 -1.58
CA GLU A 112 0.35 16.89 -1.34
C GLU A 112 -0.22 15.48 -1.28
N TRP A 113 -1.37 15.30 -0.63
CA TRP A 113 -2.13 14.05 -0.65
C TRP A 113 -2.52 13.63 -2.06
N SER A 114 -3.06 14.54 -2.86
CA SER A 114 -3.51 14.25 -4.24
C SER A 114 -2.35 13.75 -5.13
N ILE A 115 -1.15 14.30 -4.94
CA ILE A 115 0.07 13.85 -5.63
C ILE A 115 0.42 12.41 -5.24
N VAL A 116 0.36 12.07 -3.94
CA VAL A 116 0.64 10.71 -3.46
C VAL A 116 -0.46 9.74 -3.92
N GLN A 117 -1.72 10.15 -3.87
CA GLN A 117 -2.86 9.38 -4.36
C GLN A 117 -2.67 9.00 -5.84
N ALA A 118 -2.33 9.97 -6.69
CA ALA A 118 -2.09 9.73 -8.11
C ALA A 118 -0.85 8.86 -8.37
N THR A 119 0.24 9.08 -7.63
CA THR A 119 1.49 8.29 -7.81
C THR A 119 1.31 6.82 -7.46
N LEU A 120 0.49 6.54 -6.45
CA LEU A 120 0.24 5.20 -5.96
C LEU A 120 -0.98 4.53 -6.60
N ASP A 121 -1.74 5.26 -7.44
CA ASP A 121 -3.02 4.84 -8.00
C ASP A 121 -3.98 4.38 -6.89
N LEU A 122 -4.09 5.20 -5.84
CA LEU A 122 -4.87 4.87 -4.65
C LEU A 122 -6.35 5.14 -4.88
N PRO A 123 -7.23 4.16 -4.61
CA PRO A 123 -8.67 4.35 -4.71
C PRO A 123 -9.19 5.30 -3.64
N GLU A 124 -10.38 5.84 -3.88
CA GLU A 124 -11.03 6.81 -2.97
C GLU A 124 -11.33 6.26 -1.58
N ASN A 125 -11.50 4.94 -1.44
CA ASN A 125 -11.69 4.27 -0.15
C ASN A 125 -10.40 4.11 0.68
N THR A 126 -9.31 4.78 0.29
CA THR A 126 -8.07 4.78 1.07
C THR A 126 -8.26 5.59 2.35
N LYS A 127 -7.87 4.98 3.47
CA LYS A 127 -8.09 5.51 4.81
C LYS A 127 -6.76 5.79 5.50
N LEU A 128 -6.74 6.80 6.38
CA LEU A 128 -5.58 7.09 7.21
C LEU A 128 -5.53 6.12 8.39
N ASN A 129 -4.37 5.50 8.62
CA ASN A 129 -4.08 4.73 9.82
C ASN A 129 -3.34 5.55 10.88
N SER A 130 -2.36 6.35 10.47
CA SER A 130 -1.64 7.23 11.38
C SER A 130 -1.08 8.43 10.63
N LEU A 131 -0.93 9.54 11.32
CA LEU A 131 -0.32 10.77 10.84
C LEU A 131 0.55 11.34 11.94
N LYS A 132 1.77 11.75 11.60
CA LYS A 132 2.68 12.45 12.48
C LYS A 132 3.45 13.53 11.73
N ILE A 133 3.36 14.76 12.21
CA ILE A 133 4.12 15.90 11.69
C ILE A 133 4.87 16.52 12.87
N ASN A 134 6.18 16.72 12.73
CA ASN A 134 6.96 17.54 13.66
C ASN A 134 7.53 18.74 12.92
N TYR A 135 7.49 19.91 13.55
CA TYR A 135 7.91 21.16 12.93
C TYR A 135 8.51 22.14 13.96
N LYS A 136 9.28 23.12 13.49
CA LYS A 136 9.85 24.20 14.32
C LYS A 136 8.87 25.33 14.53
N GLY A 137 9.18 26.25 15.46
CA GLY A 137 8.37 27.44 15.72
C GLY A 137 8.19 28.39 14.51
N ASP A 138 9.02 28.29 13.48
CA ASP A 138 8.90 29.04 12.22
C ASP A 138 8.11 28.28 11.13
N GLY A 139 7.57 27.10 11.46
CA GLY A 139 6.82 26.25 10.55
C GLY A 139 7.68 25.31 9.69
N GLU A 140 9.01 25.30 9.81
CA GLU A 140 9.86 24.35 9.08
C GLU A 140 9.50 22.90 9.47
N ILE A 141 9.12 22.08 8.50
CA ILE A 141 8.74 20.68 8.70
C ILE A 141 10.02 19.86 8.89
N LEU A 142 10.16 19.25 10.06
CA LEU A 142 11.26 18.36 10.41
C LEU A 142 10.96 16.90 10.07
N LYS A 143 9.70 16.51 10.24
CA LYS A 143 9.19 15.16 10.01
C LYS A 143 7.76 15.25 9.52
N PHE A 144 7.44 14.49 8.49
CA PHE A 144 6.06 14.30 8.04
C PHE A 144 5.92 12.86 7.59
N GLU A 145 5.22 12.08 8.40
CA GLU A 145 4.99 10.67 8.20
C GLU A 145 3.50 10.38 8.29
N TYR A 146 3.00 9.51 7.42
CA TYR A 146 1.65 9.00 7.54
C TYR A 146 1.54 7.61 6.94
N GLU A 147 0.57 6.86 7.45
CA GLU A 147 0.28 5.51 7.05
C GLU A 147 -1.14 5.43 6.51
N LEU A 148 -1.31 4.67 5.43
CA LEU A 148 -2.58 4.49 4.76
C LEU A 148 -2.92 3.02 4.65
N ILE A 149 -4.22 2.75 4.67
CA ILE A 149 -4.78 1.42 4.40
C ILE A 149 -5.80 1.53 3.29
N THR A 150 -5.72 0.59 2.36
CA THR A 150 -6.69 0.41 1.29
C THR A 150 -7.19 -1.03 1.30
N LEU A 151 -8.49 -1.23 1.14
CA LEU A 151 -9.07 -2.52 0.81
C LEU A 151 -9.31 -2.59 -0.70
N ALA A 152 -8.57 -3.46 -1.39
CA ALA A 152 -8.68 -3.69 -2.83
C ALA A 152 -8.48 -5.18 -3.15
N ASP A 153 -9.29 -5.73 -4.05
CA ASP A 153 -9.20 -7.14 -4.50
C ASP A 153 -9.29 -8.14 -3.33
N GLY A 154 -10.08 -7.82 -2.31
CA GLY A 154 -10.26 -8.64 -1.10
C GLY A 154 -9.04 -8.68 -0.16
N ASN A 155 -7.99 -7.90 -0.42
CA ASN A 155 -6.79 -7.81 0.40
C ASN A 155 -6.57 -6.39 0.91
N TYR A 156 -5.92 -6.28 2.06
CA TYR A 156 -5.47 -5.00 2.59
C TYR A 156 -4.10 -4.64 2.03
N LYS A 157 -3.95 -3.39 1.63
CA LYS A 157 -2.68 -2.80 1.18
C LYS A 157 -2.33 -1.69 2.16
N PHE A 158 -1.14 -1.77 2.73
CA PHE A 158 -0.57 -0.78 3.64
C PHE A 158 0.41 0.09 2.87
N TYR A 159 0.43 1.39 3.16
CA TYR A 159 1.36 2.32 2.55
C TYR A 159 1.95 3.21 3.64
N SER A 160 3.28 3.25 3.74
CA SER A 160 3.97 4.23 4.57
C SER A 160 4.53 5.33 3.69
N THR A 161 4.23 6.58 4.04
CA THR A 161 4.78 7.78 3.43
C THR A 161 5.67 8.48 4.44
N ILE A 162 6.93 8.71 4.07
CA ILE A 162 7.93 9.37 4.94
C ILE A 162 8.56 10.51 4.17
N PHE A 163 8.49 11.73 4.71
CA PHE A 163 9.21 12.87 4.17
C PHE A 163 10.71 12.79 4.50
N ASP A 164 11.55 12.85 3.47
CA ASP A 164 13.00 13.02 3.58
C ASP A 164 13.36 14.50 3.31
N PRO A 165 13.65 15.29 4.36
CA PRO A 165 13.96 16.71 4.20
C PRO A 165 15.27 16.97 3.44
N SER A 166 16.21 16.02 3.47
CA SER A 166 17.52 16.14 2.81
C SER A 166 17.40 16.08 1.29
N GLN A 167 16.46 15.29 0.79
CA GLN A 167 16.23 15.08 -0.63
C GLN A 167 14.97 15.80 -1.15
N ASN A 168 14.16 16.36 -0.26
CA ASN A 168 12.87 16.97 -0.57
C ASN A 168 11.91 16.00 -1.28
N VAL A 169 11.83 14.77 -0.79
CA VAL A 169 10.96 13.74 -1.37
C VAL A 169 10.11 13.06 -0.31
N TYR A 170 8.91 12.65 -0.71
CA TYR A 170 8.20 11.58 -0.04
C TYR A 170 8.74 10.23 -0.49
N ILE A 171 9.12 9.40 0.46
CA ILE A 171 9.46 8.00 0.29
C ILE A 171 8.20 7.18 0.57
N LEU A 172 7.70 6.50 -0.46
CA LEU A 172 6.46 5.73 -0.43
C LEU A 172 6.78 4.24 -0.42
N LYS A 173 6.35 3.54 0.64
CA LYS A 173 6.63 2.12 0.88
C LYS A 173 5.32 1.32 0.96
N PRO A 174 4.81 0.82 -0.18
CA PRO A 174 3.67 -0.09 -0.21
C PRO A 174 4.01 -1.48 0.34
N LYS A 175 3.04 -2.13 0.98
CA LYS A 175 3.16 -3.50 1.52
C LYS A 175 1.82 -4.22 1.47
N ILE A 176 1.81 -5.52 1.17
CA ILE A 176 0.59 -6.33 1.24
C ILE A 176 0.43 -6.85 2.67
N VAL A 177 -0.76 -6.69 3.25
CA VAL A 177 -1.09 -7.17 4.59
C VAL A 177 -2.36 -8.03 4.57
N LYS A 178 -2.36 -9.10 5.37
CA LYS A 178 -3.44 -10.11 5.32
C LYS A 178 -4.74 -9.63 5.96
N GLN A 179 -4.64 -8.80 7.00
CA GLN A 179 -5.78 -8.36 7.80
C GLN A 179 -5.52 -6.97 8.36
N TRP A 180 -6.59 -6.20 8.51
CA TRP A 180 -6.60 -4.93 9.23
C TRP A 180 -7.91 -4.79 10.00
N ILE A 181 -7.88 -5.06 11.32
CA ILE A 181 -9.10 -5.21 12.13
C ILE A 181 -9.86 -3.88 12.27
N GLN A 182 -9.13 -2.76 12.28
CA GLN A 182 -9.71 -1.43 12.51
C GLN A 182 -10.13 -0.70 11.24
N TYR A 183 -9.98 -1.29 10.04
CA TYR A 183 -10.16 -0.57 8.77
C TYR A 183 -11.50 0.17 8.67
N ASP A 184 -12.59 -0.44 9.13
CA ASP A 184 -13.92 0.17 9.04
C ASP A 184 -14.06 1.43 9.90
N LYS A 185 -13.28 1.53 10.99
CA LYS A 185 -13.26 2.69 11.88
C LYS A 185 -12.35 3.80 11.39
N LEU A 186 -11.46 3.55 10.43
CA LEU A 186 -10.53 4.56 9.96
C LEU A 186 -11.24 5.64 9.12
N VAL A 187 -10.73 6.86 9.21
CA VAL A 187 -11.16 8.02 8.44
C VAL A 187 -10.67 7.95 7.00
N PRO A 188 -11.47 8.39 6.00
CA PRO A 188 -10.98 8.60 4.64
C PRO A 188 -9.78 9.55 4.64
N ALA A 189 -8.68 9.15 3.99
CA ALA A 189 -7.44 9.92 4.00
C ALA A 189 -7.66 11.36 3.52
N LYS A 190 -8.42 11.51 2.43
CA LYS A 190 -8.85 12.81 1.87
C LYS A 190 -9.39 13.76 2.95
N LYS A 191 -10.28 13.27 3.81
CA LYS A 191 -10.95 14.09 4.83
C LYS A 191 -9.96 14.65 5.85
N ILE A 192 -8.95 13.88 6.26
CA ILE A 192 -7.93 14.39 7.19
C ILE A 192 -7.09 15.50 6.57
N PHE A 193 -6.65 15.33 5.32
CA PHE A 193 -5.83 16.36 4.68
C PHE A 193 -6.63 17.65 4.42
N GLU A 194 -7.92 17.54 4.12
CA GLU A 194 -8.84 18.69 4.08
C GLU A 194 -9.01 19.37 5.44
N VAL A 195 -9.05 18.60 6.54
CA VAL A 195 -9.11 19.16 7.89
C VAL A 195 -7.81 19.88 8.24
N LEU A 196 -6.64 19.29 7.96
CA LEU A 196 -5.34 19.94 8.20
C LEU A 196 -5.22 21.29 7.50
N ASP A 197 -5.70 21.40 6.26
CA ASP A 197 -5.72 22.66 5.52
C ASP A 197 -6.60 23.75 6.18
N LYS A 198 -7.57 23.36 7.03
CA LYS A 198 -8.45 24.29 7.75
C LYS A 198 -7.91 24.72 9.13
N LEU A 199 -6.95 23.99 9.69
CA LEU A 199 -6.58 24.15 11.11
C LEU A 199 -5.73 25.39 11.42
N ASP A 200 -5.17 26.07 10.40
CA ASP A 200 -4.13 27.11 10.57
C ASP A 200 -3.24 26.83 11.78
N VAL A 201 -2.46 25.75 11.65
CA VAL A 201 -1.83 25.09 12.80
C VAL A 201 -0.84 26.00 13.52
N LEU A 202 -0.29 27.01 12.83
CA LEU A 202 0.65 27.94 13.42
C LEU A 202 -0.03 28.99 14.30
N GLU A 203 -1.23 29.43 13.94
CA GLU A 203 -2.06 30.29 14.78
C GLU A 203 -2.69 29.53 15.95
N ASN A 204 -2.99 28.24 15.77
CA ASN A 204 -3.66 27.41 16.76
C ASN A 204 -2.73 26.40 17.46
N ARG A 205 -1.43 26.68 17.53
CA ARG A 205 -0.48 25.86 18.29
C ARG A 205 -0.55 26.17 19.79
N PRO A 206 -0.02 25.29 20.64
CA PRO A 206 0.12 25.57 22.07
C PRO A 206 0.93 26.84 22.34
N ASN A 207 0.53 27.60 23.36
CA ASN A 207 1.07 28.92 23.64
C ASN A 207 2.51 28.92 24.18
N GLY A 208 3.00 27.80 24.72
CA GLY A 208 4.36 27.69 25.23
C GLY A 208 5.44 27.85 24.15
N GLU A 209 6.61 28.38 24.55
CA GLU A 209 7.78 28.43 23.68
C GLU A 209 8.50 27.08 23.68
N TYR A 210 8.25 26.28 22.65
CA TYR A 210 8.86 24.97 22.47
C TYR A 210 9.88 24.96 21.33
N LYS A 211 10.92 24.12 21.47
CA LYS A 211 11.91 23.89 20.41
C LYS A 211 11.28 23.33 19.13
N SER A 212 10.26 22.49 19.30
CA SER A 212 9.46 21.97 18.22
C SER A 212 8.03 21.70 18.68
N TYR A 213 7.16 21.47 17.71
CA TYR A 213 5.75 21.19 17.90
C TYR A 213 5.40 19.93 17.10
N GLY A 214 4.30 19.30 17.47
CA GLY A 214 3.81 18.09 16.83
C GLY A 214 2.35 18.19 16.41
N ILE A 215 1.99 17.46 15.38
CA ILE A 215 0.62 17.16 14.94
C ILE A 215 0.51 15.64 14.83
N THR A 216 -0.53 15.05 15.41
CA THR A 216 -0.74 13.60 15.35
C THR A 216 -2.21 13.23 15.15
N SER A 217 -2.46 12.09 14.50
CA SER A 217 -3.79 11.47 14.43
C SER A 217 -3.64 9.96 14.22
N GLU A 218 -4.48 9.17 14.88
CA GLU A 218 -4.57 7.71 14.71
C GLU A 218 -5.65 7.32 13.68
N GLY A 219 -6.31 8.30 13.04
CA GLY A 219 -7.34 8.06 12.01
C GLY A 219 -8.61 7.32 12.47
N GLU A 220 -8.64 6.74 13.66
CA GLU A 220 -9.76 5.95 14.19
C GLU A 220 -10.94 6.81 14.64
N TYR A 221 -12.14 6.35 14.31
CA TYR A 221 -13.40 6.84 14.87
C TYR A 221 -13.55 6.31 16.30
N ILE A 222 -13.54 7.21 17.28
CA ILE A 222 -13.55 6.87 18.70
C ILE A 222 -14.59 7.68 19.48
N THR A 223 -14.95 7.17 20.65
CA THR A 223 -15.64 7.95 21.67
C THR A 223 -14.60 8.75 22.46
N TYR A 224 -14.49 10.04 22.18
CA TYR A 224 -13.56 10.94 22.84
C TYR A 224 -14.13 11.41 24.19
N ALA A 225 -13.36 11.22 25.26
CA ALA A 225 -13.75 11.54 26.64
C ALA A 225 -12.64 12.20 27.48
N ILE A 226 -11.55 12.66 26.84
CA ILE A 226 -10.41 13.26 27.55
C ILE A 226 -10.83 14.64 28.07
N ARG A 227 -10.77 14.82 29.38
CA ARG A 227 -11.04 16.10 30.07
C ARG A 227 -9.77 16.91 30.25
N ASP A 228 -9.91 18.17 30.65
CA ASP A 228 -8.78 19.04 31.03
C ASP A 228 -7.80 19.36 29.89
N ARG A 229 -8.24 19.27 28.64
CA ARG A 229 -7.51 19.72 27.44
C ARG A 229 -8.30 20.78 26.68
N GLN A 230 -7.60 21.63 25.92
CA GLN A 230 -8.30 22.49 24.97
C GLN A 230 -8.85 21.63 23.83
N LYS A 231 -10.13 21.84 23.49
CA LYS A 231 -10.84 21.06 22.48
C LYS A 231 -11.55 21.98 21.51
N ILE A 232 -11.38 21.72 20.22
CA ILE A 232 -11.96 22.51 19.14
C ILE A 232 -12.69 21.56 18.21
N PHE A 233 -13.97 21.81 17.97
CA PHE A 233 -14.73 21.14 16.91
C PHE A 233 -14.43 21.81 15.57
N VAL A 234 -14.07 21.01 14.58
CA VAL A 234 -13.84 21.45 13.20
C VAL A 234 -15.08 21.14 12.37
N SER A 235 -15.82 22.19 12.00
CA SER A 235 -16.93 22.09 11.04
C SER A 235 -16.52 22.66 9.68
N ASP A 236 -17.39 22.52 8.67
CA ASP A 236 -17.12 23.06 7.33
C ASP A 236 -17.00 24.58 7.26
N SER A 237 -17.54 25.30 8.25
CA SER A 237 -17.58 26.76 8.23
C SER A 237 -16.88 27.44 9.40
N LYS A 238 -16.65 26.73 10.52
CA LYS A 238 -16.13 27.33 11.76
C LYS A 238 -15.37 26.33 12.63
N LEU A 239 -14.38 26.86 13.34
CA LEU A 239 -13.78 26.25 14.52
C LEU A 239 -14.59 26.70 15.75
N ALA A 240 -15.02 25.76 16.59
CA ALA A 240 -15.80 26.06 17.79
C ALA A 240 -15.19 25.36 19.01
N GLN A 241 -15.00 26.07 20.12
CA GLN A 241 -14.48 25.47 21.33
C GLN A 241 -15.52 24.52 21.96
N ILE A 242 -15.06 23.36 22.42
CA ILE A 242 -15.87 22.36 23.14
C ILE A 242 -15.53 22.41 24.63
N SER A 243 -16.56 22.41 25.47
CA SER A 243 -16.43 22.30 26.93
C SER A 243 -16.42 20.85 27.42
N ASP A 244 -15.89 20.59 28.62
CA ASP A 244 -15.89 19.24 29.22
C ASP A 244 -17.30 18.69 29.51
N GLN A 245 -18.31 19.56 29.55
CA GLN A 245 -19.71 19.18 29.81
C GLN A 245 -20.38 18.54 28.58
N GLU A 246 -19.80 18.75 27.39
CA GLU A 246 -20.31 18.20 26.12
C GLU A 246 -19.73 16.80 25.82
N LEU A 247 -18.83 16.31 26.67
CA LEU A 247 -18.23 14.99 26.54
C LEU A 247 -19.10 13.87 27.15
N PRO A 248 -19.07 12.65 26.58
CA PRO A 248 -18.24 12.21 25.47
C PRO A 248 -18.80 12.59 24.08
N ILE A 249 -17.91 12.75 23.11
CA ILE A 249 -18.26 13.02 21.70
C ILE A 249 -17.68 11.91 20.82
N GLU A 250 -18.45 11.42 19.87
CA GLU A 250 -17.96 10.47 18.86
C GLU A 250 -17.43 11.20 17.64
N GLY A 251 -16.28 10.77 17.14
CA GLY A 251 -15.64 11.40 16.00
C GLY A 251 -14.22 10.93 15.74
N TYR A 252 -13.60 11.59 14.78
CA TYR A 252 -12.18 11.57 14.55
C TYR A 252 -11.52 12.74 15.26
N TRP A 253 -10.21 12.66 15.45
CA TRP A 253 -9.47 13.75 16.06
C TRP A 253 -8.02 13.87 15.55
N ILE A 254 -7.52 15.10 15.59
CA ILE A 254 -6.13 15.46 15.40
C ILE A 254 -5.68 16.19 16.66
N SER A 255 -4.47 15.94 17.14
CA SER A 255 -3.90 16.67 18.26
C SER A 255 -2.70 17.48 17.81
N THR A 256 -2.59 18.71 18.30
CA THR A 256 -1.36 19.51 18.25
C THR A 256 -0.77 19.65 19.64
N TYR A 257 0.55 19.67 19.77
CA TYR A 257 1.23 19.73 21.06
C TYR A 257 2.61 20.38 20.93
N GLY A 258 3.12 20.90 22.05
CA GLY A 258 4.50 21.36 22.17
C GLY A 258 5.42 20.21 22.55
N ASN A 259 6.66 20.19 22.06
CA ASN A 259 7.64 19.16 22.44
C ASN A 259 8.63 19.70 23.47
N ILE A 260 8.79 18.96 24.56
CA ILE A 260 9.88 19.15 25.53
C ILE A 260 10.88 18.00 25.37
N GLU A 261 12.18 18.33 25.33
CA GLU A 261 13.24 17.32 25.34
C GLU A 261 13.32 16.66 26.72
N MET A 262 13.33 15.33 26.73
CA MET A 262 13.67 14.55 27.92
C MET A 262 15.13 14.10 27.93
N ASN A 263 15.67 13.71 26.77
CA ASN A 263 17.07 13.31 26.54
C ASN A 263 17.48 13.66 25.09
N GLU A 264 18.75 13.45 24.71
CA GLU A 264 19.27 13.80 23.37
C GLU A 264 18.44 13.29 22.18
N ASN A 265 17.66 12.20 22.35
CA ASN A 265 16.85 11.61 21.28
C ASN A 265 15.34 11.50 21.60
N ASP A 266 14.90 11.87 22.81
CA ASP A 266 13.50 11.67 23.24
C ASP A 266 12.82 13.01 23.53
N THR A 267 11.64 13.17 22.94
CA THR A 267 10.76 14.31 23.18
C THR A 267 9.41 13.83 23.69
N ILE A 268 8.80 14.60 24.59
CA ILE A 268 7.45 14.37 25.09
C ILE A 268 6.56 15.54 24.68
N GLY A 269 5.37 15.20 24.17
CA GLY A 269 4.34 16.17 23.86
C GLY A 269 3.64 16.67 25.11
N VAL A 270 3.45 17.98 25.20
CA VAL A 270 2.76 18.71 26.28
C VAL A 270 1.79 19.74 25.70
N GLU A 271 0.90 20.27 26.55
CA GLU A 271 -0.08 21.31 26.18
C GLU A 271 -0.89 20.93 24.93
N TYR A 272 -1.56 19.79 24.97
CA TYR A 272 -2.35 19.30 23.84
C TYR A 272 -3.56 20.19 23.56
N ILE A 273 -3.75 20.50 22.28
CA ILE A 273 -4.99 21.04 21.71
C ILE A 273 -5.56 19.98 20.78
N ASP A 274 -6.78 19.54 21.04
CA ASP A 274 -7.44 18.44 20.34
C ASP A 274 -8.54 18.97 19.41
N TYR A 275 -8.46 18.60 18.14
CA TYR A 275 -9.37 19.01 17.07
C TYR A 275 -10.28 17.84 16.69
N LEU A 276 -11.56 17.91 17.05
CA LEU A 276 -12.54 16.87 16.79
C LEU A 276 -13.34 17.17 15.52
N PHE A 277 -13.64 16.13 14.73
CA PHE A 277 -14.40 16.27 13.49
C PHE A 277 -15.12 14.97 13.10
N ASN A 278 -16.08 15.09 12.17
CA ASN A 278 -16.83 13.99 11.58
C ASN A 278 -16.69 13.98 10.05
#